data_AF-A0A9Q3HRZ5-F1
#
_entry.id   AF-A0A9Q3HRZ5-F1
#
_cell.length_a   1.000
_cell.length_b   1.000
_cell.length_c   1.000
_cell.angle_alpha   90.00
_cell.angle_beta   90.00
_cell.angle_gamma   90.00
#
_symmetry.space_group_name_H-M   'P 1'
#
loop_
_entity.id
_entity.type
_entity.pdbx_description
1 polymer ?
#
loop_
_entity_poly.entity_id
_entity_poly.type
_entity_poly.pdbx_seq_one_letter_code
_entity_poly.pdbx_strand_id
1 'polypeptide(L)' 'MTICIDNAQHPLIIDRGAHCSIVARDYLDQHFPNWGKKFLPTKAKSFKSASGKMTSIGTIIKEIIIPHRK' A
#
# COMPACT_ATOMS: atom_id res chain seq x y z
N MET A 1 5.30 -13.21 -5.08
CA MET A 1 6.58 -12.48 -4.87
C MET A 1 6.54 -11.87 -3.48
N THR A 2 7.67 -11.61 -2.84
CA THR A 2 7.68 -10.95 -1.51
C THR A 2 8.45 -9.64 -1.57
N ILE A 3 8.07 -8.72 -0.71
CA ILE A 3 8.79 -7.48 -0.42
C ILE A 3 9.10 -7.43 1.08
N CYS A 4 10.12 -6.67 1.44
CA CYS A 4 10.44 -6.40 2.82
C CYS A 4 10.02 -4.97 3.19
N ILE A 5 9.25 -4.84 4.27
CA ILE A 5 8.82 -3.56 4.86
C ILE A 5 9.11 -3.66 6.35
N ASP A 6 9.83 -2.70 6.92
CA ASP A 6 10.21 -2.69 8.35
C ASP A 6 10.85 -4.02 8.82
N ASN A 7 11.72 -4.62 8.00
CA ASN A 7 12.37 -5.92 8.22
C ASN A 7 11.44 -7.16 8.24
N ALA A 8 10.16 -7.00 7.90
CA ALA A 8 9.21 -8.10 7.76
C ALA A 8 8.93 -8.42 6.28
N GLN A 9 8.80 -9.71 5.95
CA GLN A 9 8.45 -10.12 4.60
C GLN A 9 6.93 -10.14 4.41
N HIS A 10 6.48 -9.54 3.31
CA HIS A 10 5.07 -9.46 2.95
C HIS A 10 4.85 -9.98 1.52
N PRO A 11 3.75 -10.73 1.29
CA PRO A 11 3.37 -11.12 -0.06
C PRO A 11 3.00 -9.88 -0.88
N LEU A 12 3.43 -9.87 -2.14
CA LEU A 12 3.12 -8.83 -3.12
C LEU A 12 2.58 -9.46 -4.39
N ILE A 13 1.56 -8.79 -4.96
CA ILE A 13 1.09 -8.98 -6.33
C ILE A 13 1.66 -7.83 -7.18
N ILE A 14 2.34 -8.17 -8.27
CA ILE A 14 2.75 -7.17 -9.27
C ILE A 14 1.62 -7.04 -10.28
N ASP A 15 0.96 -5.90 -10.26
CA ASP A 15 -0.07 -5.53 -11.23
C ASP A 15 0.43 -4.37 -12.09
N ARG A 16 0.73 -4.64 -13.37
CA ARG A 16 1.20 -3.62 -14.32
C ARG A 16 0.14 -2.57 -14.65
N GLY A 17 -1.14 -2.86 -14.44
CA GLY A 17 -2.24 -1.94 -14.66
C GLY A 17 -2.50 -0.99 -13.48
N ALA A 18 -1.89 -1.25 -12.32
CA ALA A 18 -2.09 -0.44 -11.12
C ALA A 18 -1.32 0.89 -11.21
N HIS A 19 -2.02 2.00 -10.96
CA HIS A 19 -1.40 3.34 -10.93
C HIS A 19 -0.44 3.52 -9.74
N CYS A 20 -0.72 2.86 -8.61
CA CYS A 20 0.10 2.90 -7.41
C CYS A 20 -0.12 1.62 -6.58
N SER A 21 0.74 1.41 -5.58
CA SER A 21 0.56 0.33 -4.60
C SER A 21 -0.66 0.60 -3.73
N ILE A 22 -1.48 -0.43 -3.51
CA ILE A 22 -2.69 -0.38 -2.68
C ILE A 22 -2.59 -1.50 -1.65
N VAL A 23 -3.04 -1.21 -0.43
CA VAL A 23 -3.18 -2.20 0.65
C VAL A 23 -4.53 -2.03 1.33
N ALA A 24 -5.06 -3.12 1.88
CA ALA A 24 -6.29 -3.08 2.67
C ALA A 24 -6.05 -2.35 4.01
N ARG A 25 -7.11 -1.75 4.58
CA ARG A 25 -7.03 -1.14 5.91
C ARG A 25 -6.64 -2.16 6.97
N ASP A 26 -7.26 -3.33 6.97
CA ASP A 26 -7.00 -4.39 7.95
C ASP A 26 -5.54 -4.85 7.91
N TYR A 27 -4.92 -4.85 6.73
CA TYR A 27 -3.49 -5.12 6.58
C TYR A 27 -2.63 -4.06 7.27
N LEU A 28 -3.01 -2.78 7.18
CA LEU A 28 -2.32 -1.71 7.91
C LEU A 28 -2.50 -1.82 9.42
N ASP A 29 -3.71 -2.15 9.88
CA ASP A 29 -4.00 -2.34 11.30
C ASP A 29 -3.20 -3.50 11.89
N GLN A 30 -3.06 -4.60 11.13
CA GLN A 30 -2.31 -5.78 11.55
C GLN A 30 -0.79 -5.58 11.54
N HIS A 31 -0.24 -4.95 10.50
CA HIS A 31 1.21 -4.93 10.27
C HIS A 31 1.88 -3.59 10.61
N PHE A 32 1.12 -2.50 10.64
CA PHE A 32 1.64 -1.15 10.89
C PHE A 32 0.77 -0.43 11.94
N PRO A 33 0.73 -0.92 13.20
CA PRO A 33 -0.05 -0.29 14.24
C PRO A 33 0.36 1.18 14.38
N ASN A 34 -0.62 2.08 14.49
CA ASN A 34 -0.46 3.53 14.45
C ASN A 34 -0.17 4.16 13.06
N TRP A 35 -0.39 3.46 11.94
CA TRP A 35 -0.27 4.05 10.60
C TRP A 35 -1.12 5.33 10.44
N GLY A 36 -2.26 5.41 11.13
CA GLY A 36 -3.13 6.59 11.13
C GLY A 36 -2.44 7.87 11.63
N LYS A 37 -1.44 7.78 12.51
CA LYS A 37 -0.65 8.94 12.96
C LYS A 37 0.34 9.43 11.90
N LYS A 38 0.69 8.57 10.94
CA LYS A 38 1.60 8.85 9.82
C LYS A 38 0.83 9.08 8.51
N PHE A 39 -0.49 9.22 8.62
CA PHE A 39 -1.38 9.40 7.48
C PHE A 39 -1.31 10.83 6.97
N LEU A 40 -0.84 10.98 5.74
CA LEU A 40 -0.76 12.28 5.09
C LEU A 40 -2.05 12.50 4.29
N PRO A 41 -2.85 13.53 4.62
CA PRO A 41 -4.06 13.83 3.87
C PRO A 41 -3.68 14.22 2.44
N THR A 42 -4.34 13.60 1.48
CA THR A 42 -4.20 13.94 0.06
C THR A 42 -5.43 14.70 -0.41
N LYS A 43 -5.25 15.61 -1.37
CA LYS A 43 -6.41 16.08 -2.16
C LYS A 43 -7.12 14.86 -2.74
N ALA A 44 -8.43 14.78 -2.53
CA ALA A 44 -9.24 13.65 -2.96
C ALA A 44 -9.00 13.38 -4.45
N LYS A 45 -8.30 12.27 -4.73
CA LYS A 45 -8.14 11.74 -6.08
C LYS A 45 -9.07 10.56 -6.23
N SER A 46 -9.76 10.53 -7.35
CA SER A 46 -10.59 9.39 -7.72
C SER A 46 -9.72 8.32 -8.35
N PHE A 47 -9.76 7.13 -7.77
CA PHE A 47 -9.19 5.92 -8.34
C PHE A 47 -10.31 5.06 -8.92
N LYS A 48 -9.98 4.19 -9.87
CA LYS A 48 -10.91 3.19 -10.41
C LYS A 48 -10.38 1.81 -10.03
N SER A 49 -11.23 0.98 -9.44
CA SER A 49 -11.00 -0.46 -9.28
C SER A 49 -11.90 -1.22 -10.24
N ALA A 50 -11.68 -2.54 -10.36
CA ALA A 50 -12.58 -3.43 -11.11
C ALA A 50 -14.03 -3.39 -10.57
N SER A 51 -14.22 -3.03 -9.30
CA SER A 51 -15.52 -2.99 -8.62
C SER A 51 -16.16 -1.59 -8.56
N GLY A 52 -15.52 -0.54 -9.09
CA GLY A 52 -16.10 0.80 -9.15
C GLY A 52 -15.12 1.94 -8.84
N LYS A 53 -15.66 3.04 -8.33
CA LYS A 53 -14.90 4.25 -8.01
C LYS A 53 -14.41 4.19 -6.57
N MET A 54 -13.11 4.40 -6.35
CA MET A 54 -12.50 4.51 -5.03
C MET A 54 -12.08 5.96 -4.78
N THR A 55 -12.23 6.41 -3.54
CA THR A 55 -11.78 7.75 -3.11
C THR A 55 -10.55 7.61 -2.24
N SER A 56 -9.45 8.26 -2.61
CA SER A 56 -8.29 8.30 -1.72
C SER A 56 -8.57 9.15 -0.49
N ILE A 57 -8.30 8.57 0.67
CA ILE A 57 -8.44 9.26 1.96
C ILE A 57 -7.10 9.95 2.32
N GLY A 58 -5.96 9.42 1.84
CA GLY A 58 -4.61 9.90 2.13
C GLY A 58 -3.54 8.88 1.73
N THR A 59 -2.29 9.16 2.07
CA THR A 59 -1.13 8.31 1.76
C THR A 59 -0.34 8.00 3.03
N ILE A 60 0.27 6.82 3.06
CA ILE A 60 1.36 6.50 3.99
C ILE A 60 2.64 6.28 3.19
N ILE A 61 3.77 6.70 3.74
CA ILE A 61 5.09 6.49 3.12
C ILE A 61 5.79 5.37 3.88
N LYS A 62 6.30 4.39 3.12
CA LYS A 62 7.04 3.24 3.64
C LYS A 62 8.23 2.95 2.72
N GLU A 63 9.35 2.60 3.33
CA GLU A 63 10.49 2.06 2.60
C GLU A 63 10.20 0.60 2.27
N ILE A 64 10.31 0.24 1.00
CA ILE A 64 10.05 -1.10 0.50
C ILE A 64 11.33 -1.61 -0.14
N ILE A 65 11.82 -2.74 0.33
CA ILE A 65 12.93 -3.45 -0.29
C ILE A 65 12.33 -4.58 -1.14
N ILE A 66 12.58 -4.54 -2.45
CA ILE A 66 12.25 -5.64 -3.34
C ILE A 66 13.51 -6.50 -3.47
N PRO A 67 13.58 -7.67 -2.83
CA PRO A 67 14.75 -8.54 -2.97
C PRO A 67 14.88 -9.00 -4.43
N HIS A 68 16.01 -8.66 -5.06
CA HIS A 68 16.36 -9.23 -6.34
C HIS A 68 16.57 -10.73 -6.16
N ARG A 69 15.84 -11.54 -6.95
CA ARG A 69 16.22 -12.94 -7.10
C ARG A 69 17.53 -12.98 -7.88
N LYS A 70 18.47 -13.83 -7.46
CA LYS A 70 19.56 -14.25 -8.33
C LYS A 70 19.00 -15.01 -9.53
#